data_AF-A0A3D5HED5-F1
#
_entry.id   AF-A0A3D5HED5-F1
#
_cell.length_a   1.000
_cell.length_b   1.000
_cell.length_c   1.000
_cell.angle_alpha   90.00
_cell.angle_beta   90.00
_cell.angle_gamma   90.00
#
_symmetry.space_group_name_H-M   'P 1'
#
loop_
_entity.id
_entity.type
_entity.pdbx_description
1 polymer ?
#
loop_
_entity_poly.entity_id
_entity_poly.type
_entity_poly.pdbx_seq_one_letter_code
_entity_poly.pdbx_strand_id
1 'polypeptide(L)' 'DVFVKGPGSGRESALRAISALEDMHITSINDITPVPHNGCRPPKQRRI' A
#
# COMPACT_ATOMS: atom_id res chain seq x y z
N ASP A 1 12.81 5.69 -4.47
CA ASP A 1 11.68 4.83 -4.90
C ASP A 1 10.85 4.40 -3.69
N VAL A 2 9.52 4.44 -3.81
CA VAL A 2 8.57 4.09 -2.74
C VAL A 2 7.72 2.91 -3.18
N PHE A 3 7.66 1.87 -2.36
CA PHE A 3 6.83 0.67 -2.61
C PHE A 3 5.68 0.63 -1.62
N VAL A 4 4.45 0.55 -2.13
CA VAL A 4 3.25 0.51 -1.31
C VAL A 4 2.58 -0.84 -1.44
N LYS A 5 2.16 -1.43 -0.31
CA LYS A 5 1.50 -2.74 -0.27
C LYS A 5 0.18 -2.65 0.48
N GLY A 6 -0.88 -3.06 -0.21
CA GLY A 6 -2.21 -3.24 0.36
C GLY A 6 -3.06 -1.96 0.35
N PRO A 7 -4.40 -2.13 0.37
CA PRO A 7 -5.33 -1.03 0.62
C PRO A 7 -5.39 -0.75 2.14
N GLY A 8 -5.04 0.47 2.55
CA GLY A 8 -5.11 0.90 3.94
C GLY A 8 -5.16 2.42 4.05
N SER A 9 -5.82 2.92 5.09
CA SER A 9 -6.01 4.37 5.32
C SER A 9 -4.68 5.13 5.51
N GLY A 10 -3.65 4.44 6.00
CA GLY A 10 -2.32 5.03 6.21
C GLY A 10 -1.51 5.29 4.93
N ARG A 11 -1.97 4.80 3.76
CA ARG A 11 -1.22 4.91 2.50
C ARG A 11 -0.90 6.35 2.11
N GLU A 12 -1.93 7.20 2.03
CA GLU A 12 -1.73 8.60 1.64
C GLU A 12 -1.01 9.41 2.73
N SER A 13 -1.31 9.14 4.00
CA SER A 13 -0.68 9.81 5.13
C SER A 13 0.83 9.59 5.12
N ALA A 14 1.28 8.34 4.92
CA ALA A 14 2.70 8.00 4.85
C ALA A 14 3.40 8.66 3.65
N LEU A 15 2.76 8.68 2.47
CA LEU A 15 3.32 9.33 1.28
C LEU A 15 3.50 10.84 1.48
N ARG A 16 2.52 11.51 2.09
CA ARG A 16 2.60 12.96 2.37
C ARG A 16 3.66 13.30 3.40
N ALA A 17 3.79 12.50 4.46
CA ALA A 17 4.84 12.67 5.46
C ALA A 17 6.24 12.50 4.85
N ILE A 18 6.40 11.49 3.98
CA ILE A 18 7.65 11.26 3.25
C ILE A 18 7.97 12.42 2.30
N SER A 19 6.97 12.90 1.57
CA SER A 19 7.14 14.04 0.65
C SER A 19 7.45 15.37 1.35
N ALA A 20 7.22 15.47 2.66
CA ALA A 20 7.50 16.68 3.44
C ALA A 20 8.94 16.72 3.99
N LEU A 21 9.70 15.62 3.89
CA LEU A 21 11.11 15.58 4.26
C LEU A 21 11.96 16.19 3.14
N GLU A 22 12.75 17.22 3.45
CA GLU A 22 13.62 17.90 2.48
C GLU A 22 14.70 16.98 1.89
N ASP A 23 15.19 16.01 2.67
CA ASP A 23 16.29 15.11 2.25
C ASP A 23 15.83 13.86 1.49
N MET A 24 14.52 13.65 1.31
CA MET A 24 13.99 12.41 0.73
C MET A 24 12.99 12.68 -0.40
N HIS A 25 13.54 12.88 -1.60
CA HIS A 25 12.73 13.03 -2.80
C HIS A 25 12.18 11.69 -3.31
N ILE A 26 10.86 11.65 -3.53
CA ILE A 26 10.17 10.51 -4.11
C ILE A 26 10.42 10.50 -5.62
N THR A 27 11.21 9.54 -6.10
CA THR A 27 11.53 9.34 -7.53
C THR A 27 10.48 8.50 -8.26
N SER A 28 9.88 7.54 -7.58
CA SER A 28 8.84 6.67 -8.13
C SER A 28 7.94 6.12 -7.03
N ILE A 29 6.69 5.82 -7.36
CA ILE A 29 5.72 5.18 -6.46
C ILE A 29 5.20 3.92 -7.14
N ASN A 30 5.52 2.77 -6.57
CA ASN A 30 5.14 1.46 -7.09
C ASN A 30 4.16 0.79 -6.15
N ASP A 31 2.99 0.40 -6.67
CA ASP A 31 2.02 -0.41 -5.93
C ASP A 31 2.31 -1.90 -6.12
N ILE A 32 2.71 -2.56 -5.05
CA ILE A 32 3.03 -3.99 -5.01
C ILE A 32 1.95 -4.81 -4.29
N THR A 33 0.70 -4.31 -4.28
CA THR A 33 -0.43 -5.05 -3.71
C THR A 33 -0.64 -6.38 -4.44
N PRO A 34 -0.59 -7.53 -3.74
CA PRO A 34 -0.71 -8.83 -4.39
C PRO A 34 -2.13 -9.01 -4.93
N VAL A 35 -2.25 -9.22 -6.24
CA VAL A 35 -3.50 -9.63 -6.89
C VAL A 35 -3.48 -11.14 -7.06
N PRO A 36 -4.40 -11.90 -6.44
CA PRO A 36 -4.41 -13.34 -6.56
C PRO A 36 -5.05 -13.78 -7.89
N HIS A 37 -4.35 -14.62 -8.66
CA HIS A 37 -4.90 -15.27 -9.85
C HIS A 37 -5.69 -16.53 -9.47
N ASN A 38 -6.92 -16.37 -8.93
CA ASN A 38 -7.76 -17.48 -8.46
C ASN A 38 -7.04 -18.44 -7.48
N GLY A 39 -6.20 -17.89 -6.60
CA GLY A 39 -5.40 -18.65 -5.62
C GLY A 39 -6.23 -19.19 -4.44
N CYS A 40 -5.66 -19.14 -3.24
CA CYS A 40 -6.35 -19.63 -2.03
C CYS A 40 -7.70 -18.95 -1.81
N ARG A 41 -8.71 -19.74 -1.42
CA ARG A 41 -10.04 -19.23 -1.06
C ARG A 41 -9.94 -18.27 0.14
N PRO A 42 -10.46 -17.03 0.03
CA PRO A 42 -10.53 -16.10 1.17
C PRO A 42 -11.36 -16.69 2.33
N PRO A 43 -11.06 -16.30 3.58
CA PRO A 43 -11.81 -16.76 4.74
C PRO A 43 -13.29 -16.38 4.64
N LYS A 44 -14.16 -17.19 5.24
CA LYS A 44 -15.60 -16.93 5.31
C LYS A 44 -15.84 -15.52 5.91
N GLN A 45 -16.74 -14.76 5.30
CA GLN A 45 -17.12 -13.44 5.78
C GLN A 45 -17.52 -13.50 7.27
N ARG A 46 -16.95 -12.60 8.07
CA ARG A 46 -17.24 -12.50 9.50
C ARG A 46 -18.72 -12.11 9.69
N ARG A 47 -19.40 -12.77 10.61
CA ARG A 47 -20.75 -12.40 11.06
C ARG A 47 -20.59 -11.54 12.30
N ILE A 48 -20.57 -10.23 12.09
CA ILE A 48 -20.65 -9.21 13.14
C ILE A 48 -22.01 -8.54 12.97
#